data_AF-A0A7D7QQK1-F1
#
_entry.id   AF-A0A7D7QQK1-F1
#
_cell.length_a   1.000
_cell.length_b   1.000
_cell.length_c   1.000
_cell.angle_alpha   90.00
_cell.angle_beta   90.00
_cell.angle_gamma   90.00
#
_symmetry.space_group_name_H-M   'P 1'
#
loop_
_entity.id
_entity.type
_entity.pdbx_description
1 polymer ?
#
loop_
_entity_poly.entity_id
_entity_poly.type
_entity_poly.pdbx_seq_one_letter_code
_entity_poly.pdbx_strand_id
1 'polypeptide(L)'
;MTMVEISSESLTDAQWEIAHAIAQTLVKENTDVNELGKAVAYLRASIHQPDPTSRFFKYLKTLVSSGRQIGHSGKTTDYYRSIDKACSDYLKNVQDAYTILQILGWVSRLMRYYKDAGPIGEISTPSTATFESPRQVEISKVAKSQNFKVDQILEATVTKINGNKVTYEILGTIKLTEKEAKKASLLQEGQTVQVKIVSLRDDGSIKSVKCVD
;
A
#
# COMPACT_ATOMS: atom_id res chain seq x y z
N MET A 1 -22.97 -32.50 3.19
CA MET A 1 -21.52 -32.49 3.44
C MET A 1 -20.97 -31.27 2.76
N THR A 2 -20.88 -30.15 3.49
CA THR A 2 -20.40 -28.87 2.97
C THR A 2 -18.90 -28.98 2.70
N MET A 3 -18.51 -28.78 1.43
CA MET A 3 -17.10 -28.59 1.08
C MET A 3 -16.64 -27.31 1.75
N VAL A 4 -15.84 -27.46 2.80
CA VAL A 4 -14.99 -26.39 3.31
C VAL A 4 -13.97 -26.15 2.21
N GLU A 5 -14.10 -25.05 1.46
CA GLU A 5 -13.00 -24.51 0.68
C GLU A 5 -11.87 -24.19 1.65
N ILE A 6 -10.86 -25.05 1.66
CA ILE A 6 -9.58 -24.75 2.28
C ILE A 6 -8.94 -23.70 1.38
N SER A 7 -9.22 -22.43 1.65
CA SER A 7 -8.54 -21.30 1.01
C SER A 7 -7.04 -21.49 1.25
N SER A 8 -6.29 -21.76 0.19
CA SER A 8 -4.84 -21.98 0.25
C SER A 8 -4.17 -20.85 1.05
N GLU A 9 -3.39 -21.23 2.06
CA GLU A 9 -2.49 -20.41 2.88
C GLU A 9 -1.36 -19.78 2.05
N SER A 10 -1.68 -19.05 0.98
CA SER A 10 -0.71 -18.45 0.07
C SER A 10 -0.86 -16.94 0.06
N LEU A 11 0.29 -16.25 0.07
CA LEU A 11 0.33 -14.81 -0.09
C LEU A 11 -0.25 -14.43 -1.46
N THR A 12 -1.00 -13.33 -1.53
CA THR A 12 -1.42 -12.75 -2.80
C THR A 12 -0.21 -12.19 -3.55
N ASP A 13 -0.34 -11.96 -4.85
CA ASP A 13 0.74 -11.35 -5.67
C ASP A 13 1.25 -10.03 -5.05
N ALA A 14 0.34 -9.18 -4.56
CA ALA A 14 0.70 -7.93 -3.90
C ALA A 14 1.50 -8.15 -2.61
N GLN A 15 1.16 -9.17 -1.83
CA GLN A 15 1.88 -9.51 -0.60
C GLN A 15 3.25 -10.13 -0.89
N TRP A 16 3.38 -10.89 -1.98
CA TRP A 16 4.67 -11.36 -2.50
C TRP A 16 5.57 -10.22 -2.92
N GLU A 17 5.04 -9.24 -3.66
CA GLU A 17 5.80 -8.04 -4.06
C GLU A 17 6.32 -7.27 -2.83
N ILE A 18 5.49 -7.12 -1.80
CA ILE A 18 5.92 -6.54 -0.51
C ILE A 18 7.07 -7.36 0.10
N ALA A 19 6.94 -8.70 0.15
CA ALA A 19 7.95 -9.56 0.72
C ALA A 19 9.29 -9.46 -0.04
N HIS A 20 9.25 -9.46 -1.37
CA HIS A 20 10.44 -9.27 -2.20
C HIS A 20 11.06 -7.89 -1.99
N ALA A 21 10.27 -6.82 -1.96
CA ALA A 21 10.74 -5.44 -1.77
C ALA A 21 11.48 -5.27 -0.44
N ILE A 22 10.88 -5.76 0.66
CA ILE A 22 11.49 -5.71 1.98
C ILE A 22 12.78 -6.53 1.99
N ALA A 23 12.75 -7.77 1.50
CA ALA A 23 13.92 -8.66 1.54
C ALA A 23 15.10 -8.09 0.75
N GLN A 24 14.87 -7.57 -0.46
CA GLN A 24 15.93 -6.94 -1.26
C GLN A 24 16.48 -5.68 -0.60
N THR A 25 15.61 -4.84 -0.03
CA THR A 25 16.03 -3.61 0.68
C THR A 25 16.94 -3.97 1.84
N LEU A 26 16.53 -4.93 2.68
CA LEU A 26 17.31 -5.35 3.85
C LEU A 26 18.63 -6.02 3.45
N VAL A 27 18.68 -6.80 2.37
CA VAL A 27 19.93 -7.40 1.85
C VAL A 27 20.87 -6.33 1.29
N LYS A 28 20.35 -5.37 0.51
CA LYS A 28 21.14 -4.24 -0.01
C LYS A 28 21.76 -3.40 1.12
N GLU A 29 21.01 -3.22 2.21
CA GLU A 29 21.49 -2.52 3.41
C GLU A 29 22.36 -3.40 4.33
N ASN A 30 22.72 -4.61 3.92
CA ASN A 30 23.50 -5.59 4.69
C ASN A 30 22.91 -5.89 6.08
N THR A 31 21.58 -5.86 6.19
CA THR A 31 20.87 -6.14 7.44
C THR A 31 20.98 -7.62 7.81
N ASP A 32 21.26 -7.91 9.08
CA ASP A 32 21.28 -9.29 9.58
C ASP A 32 19.85 -9.86 9.66
N VAL A 33 19.63 -10.96 8.94
CA VAL A 33 18.38 -11.73 8.94
C VAL A 33 17.98 -12.23 10.35
N ASN A 34 18.95 -12.45 11.24
CA ASN A 34 18.67 -12.87 12.60
C ASN A 34 18.03 -11.74 13.43
N GLU A 35 18.38 -10.48 13.18
CA GLU A 35 17.74 -9.33 13.83
C GLU A 35 16.30 -9.16 13.34
N LEU A 36 16.04 -9.36 12.04
CA LEU A 36 14.67 -9.46 11.54
C LEU A 36 13.92 -10.62 12.21
N GLY A 37 14.57 -11.78 12.36
CA GLY A 37 13.99 -12.95 13.03
C GLY A 37 13.49 -12.68 14.45
N LYS A 38 14.20 -11.83 15.22
CA LYS A 38 13.74 -11.38 16.55
C LYS A 38 12.45 -10.55 16.47
N ALA A 39 12.35 -9.66 15.49
CA ALA A 39 11.13 -8.87 15.27
C ALA A 39 9.94 -9.75 14.87
N VAL A 40 10.17 -10.75 14.01
CA VAL A 40 9.16 -11.75 13.65
C VAL A 40 8.71 -12.57 14.86
N ALA A 41 9.67 -12.99 15.70
CA ALA A 41 9.37 -13.73 16.93
C ALA A 41 8.52 -12.89 17.90
N TYR A 42 8.81 -11.60 18.04
CA TYR A 42 7.99 -10.68 18.83
C TYR A 42 6.57 -10.62 18.29
N LEU A 43 6.38 -10.36 16.98
CA LEU A 43 5.05 -10.28 16.38
C LEU A 43 4.25 -11.56 16.61
N ARG A 44 4.89 -12.72 16.40
CA ARG A 44 4.29 -14.04 16.63
C ARG A 44 3.84 -14.22 18.08
N ALA A 45 4.66 -13.81 19.05
CA ALA A 45 4.33 -13.91 20.47
C ALA A 45 3.21 -12.94 20.89
N SER A 46 3.11 -11.78 20.23
CA SER A 46 2.07 -10.77 20.52
C SER A 46 0.82 -10.86 19.65
N ILE A 47 0.73 -11.83 18.73
CA ILE A 47 -0.32 -11.87 17.68
C ILE A 47 -1.75 -11.92 18.24
N HIS A 48 -1.94 -12.53 19.41
CA HIS A 48 -3.23 -12.67 20.08
C HIS A 48 -3.54 -11.53 21.06
N GLN A 49 -2.63 -10.57 21.21
CA GLN A 49 -2.83 -9.42 22.08
C GLN A 49 -3.70 -8.37 21.38
N PRO A 50 -4.36 -7.46 22.13
CA PRO A 50 -5.02 -6.30 21.53
C PRO A 50 -4.03 -5.46 20.70
N ASP A 51 -4.51 -4.95 19.56
CA ASP A 51 -3.77 -4.10 18.61
C ASP A 51 -2.38 -4.64 18.21
N PRO A 52 -2.27 -5.90 17.73
CA PRO A 52 -0.99 -6.58 17.53
C PRO A 52 -0.11 -5.86 16.49
N THR A 53 -0.71 -5.34 15.42
CA THR A 53 -0.03 -4.53 14.40
C THR A 53 0.59 -3.26 14.98
N SER A 54 -0.18 -2.50 15.77
CA SER A 54 0.31 -1.27 16.41
C SER A 54 1.46 -1.55 17.38
N ARG A 55 1.34 -2.63 18.17
CA ARG A 55 2.40 -3.06 19.10
C ARG A 55 3.68 -3.44 18.39
N PHE A 56 3.57 -4.13 17.25
CA PHE A 56 4.71 -4.48 16.41
C PHE A 56 5.45 -3.24 15.90
N PHE A 57 4.77 -2.28 15.30
CA PHE A 57 5.42 -1.04 14.84
C PHE A 57 5.98 -0.21 16.00
N LYS A 58 5.30 -0.19 17.16
CA LYS A 58 5.83 0.45 18.37
C LYS A 58 7.11 -0.25 18.86
N TYR A 59 7.15 -1.58 18.79
CA TYR A 59 8.32 -2.36 19.14
C TYR A 59 9.51 -2.07 18.21
N LEU A 60 9.30 -1.99 16.89
CA LEU A 60 10.35 -1.61 15.95
C LEU A 60 10.95 -0.23 16.28
N LYS A 61 10.10 0.77 16.53
CA LYS A 61 10.55 2.09 16.98
C LYS A 61 11.34 2.04 18.29
N THR A 62 10.95 1.17 19.21
CA THR A 62 11.66 0.96 20.49
C THR A 62 13.03 0.34 20.26
N LEU A 63 13.15 -0.62 19.32
CA LEU A 63 14.45 -1.18 18.92
C LEU A 63 15.36 -0.09 18.34
N VAL A 64 14.83 0.83 17.53
CA VAL A 64 15.60 1.95 16.99
C VAL A 64 16.06 2.91 18.09
N SER A 65 15.18 3.30 19.02
CA SER A 65 15.51 4.25 20.08
C SER A 65 16.45 3.68 21.14
N SER A 66 16.30 2.39 21.45
CA SER A 66 17.02 1.73 22.55
C SER A 66 18.12 0.77 22.06
N GLY A 67 18.32 0.68 20.74
CA GLY A 67 19.26 -0.26 20.11
C GLY A 67 20.70 -0.11 20.56
N ARG A 68 21.10 1.10 21.01
CA ARG A 68 22.43 1.36 21.56
C ARG A 68 22.68 0.71 22.92
N GLN A 69 21.62 0.44 23.69
CA GLN A 69 21.68 -0.22 25.00
C GLN A 69 21.44 -1.73 24.90
N ILE A 70 20.72 -2.17 23.86
CA ILE A 70 20.33 -3.58 23.66
C ILE A 70 21.32 -4.29 22.74
N GLY A 71 21.97 -3.57 21.84
CA GLY A 71 22.94 -4.11 20.90
C GLY A 71 24.34 -4.20 21.51
N HIS A 72 24.94 -5.39 21.42
CA HIS A 72 26.34 -5.60 21.79
C HIS A 72 27.33 -5.02 20.76
N SER A 73 26.86 -4.64 19.57
CA SER A 73 27.66 -4.04 18.50
C SER A 73 27.05 -2.71 18.04
N GLY A 74 27.89 -1.75 17.63
CA GLY A 74 27.42 -0.48 17.06
C GLY A 74 26.55 -0.65 15.81
N LYS A 75 26.71 -1.76 15.07
CA LYS A 75 25.97 -2.08 13.84
C LYS A 75 24.53 -2.53 14.09
N THR A 76 24.21 -3.01 15.29
CA THR A 76 22.88 -3.54 15.62
C THR A 76 21.79 -2.46 15.54
N THR A 77 22.12 -1.21 15.90
CA THR A 77 21.17 -0.09 15.81
C THR A 77 20.83 0.25 14.35
N ASP A 78 21.80 0.14 13.44
CA ASP A 78 21.58 0.39 12.02
C ASP A 78 20.65 -0.66 11.41
N TYR A 79 20.82 -1.93 11.77
CA TYR A 79 19.89 -3.00 11.36
C TYR A 79 18.45 -2.71 11.80
N TYR A 80 18.24 -2.25 13.03
CA TYR A 80 16.91 -1.90 13.50
C TYR A 80 16.31 -0.72 12.75
N ARG A 81 17.13 0.27 12.38
CA ARG A 81 16.69 1.40 11.55
C ARG A 81 16.25 0.94 10.17
N SER A 82 17.03 0.06 9.55
CA SER A 82 16.71 -0.57 8.26
C SER A 82 15.40 -1.36 8.32
N ILE A 83 15.23 -2.19 9.35
CA ILE A 83 14.02 -2.99 9.56
C ILE A 83 12.79 -2.11 9.79
N ASP A 84 12.88 -1.12 10.68
CA ASP A 84 11.79 -0.18 10.98
C ASP A 84 11.38 0.59 9.73
N LYS A 85 12.36 1.11 8.98
CA LYS A 85 12.12 1.84 7.74
C LYS A 85 11.45 0.97 6.68
N ALA A 86 12.01 -0.18 6.36
CA ALA A 86 11.45 -1.07 5.33
C ALA A 86 10.05 -1.55 5.71
N CYS A 87 9.83 -1.97 6.97
CA CYS A 87 8.50 -2.35 7.43
C CYS A 87 7.51 -1.19 7.35
N SER A 88 7.89 0.00 7.84
CA SER A 88 7.00 1.17 7.82
C SER A 88 6.66 1.63 6.39
N ASP A 89 7.61 1.58 5.47
CA ASP A 89 7.41 2.03 4.09
C ASP A 89 6.50 1.06 3.31
N TYR A 90 6.72 -0.26 3.44
CA TYR A 90 6.06 -1.28 2.63
C TYR A 90 4.81 -1.92 3.29
N LEU A 91 4.69 -1.92 4.61
CA LEU A 91 3.56 -2.53 5.33
C LEU A 91 2.53 -1.54 5.86
N LYS A 92 2.70 -0.22 5.65
CA LYS A 92 1.78 0.82 6.17
C LYS A 92 0.30 0.61 5.89
N ASN A 93 -0.03 -0.09 4.79
CA ASN A 93 -1.42 -0.35 4.37
C ASN A 93 -1.88 -1.78 4.67
N VAL A 94 -1.02 -2.61 5.28
CA VAL A 94 -1.38 -3.95 5.75
C VAL A 94 -1.80 -3.82 7.21
N GLN A 95 -3.10 -3.97 7.48
CA GLN A 95 -3.64 -3.79 8.83
C GLN A 95 -3.65 -5.09 9.64
N ASP A 96 -3.75 -6.23 8.96
CA ASP A 96 -3.84 -7.54 9.58
C ASP A 96 -2.47 -8.07 10.01
N ALA A 97 -2.33 -8.36 11.31
CA ALA A 97 -1.08 -8.83 11.89
C ALA A 97 -0.70 -10.24 11.42
N TYR A 98 -1.67 -11.12 11.12
CA TYR A 98 -1.38 -12.45 10.59
C TYR A 98 -0.78 -12.38 9.19
N THR A 99 -1.34 -11.51 8.33
CA THR A 99 -0.79 -11.21 7.02
C THR A 99 0.63 -10.64 7.13
N ILE A 100 0.87 -9.68 8.02
CA ILE A 100 2.22 -9.15 8.26
C ILE A 100 3.17 -10.28 8.69
N LEU A 101 2.74 -11.15 9.60
CA LEU A 101 3.56 -12.27 10.08
C LEU A 101 3.92 -13.24 8.94
N GLN A 102 2.97 -13.56 8.06
CA GLN A 102 3.21 -14.40 6.89
C GLN A 102 4.20 -13.74 5.91
N ILE A 103 4.01 -12.45 5.60
CA ILE A 103 4.92 -11.68 4.74
C ILE A 103 6.33 -11.71 5.32
N LEU A 104 6.51 -11.35 6.60
CA LEU A 104 7.85 -11.30 7.22
C LEU A 104 8.49 -12.68 7.38
N GLY A 105 7.68 -13.73 7.52
CA GLY A 105 8.14 -15.11 7.45
C GLY A 105 8.77 -15.45 6.10
N TRP A 106 8.19 -14.96 5.00
CA TRP A 106 8.76 -15.08 3.66
C TRP A 106 9.96 -14.16 3.45
N VAL A 107 9.93 -12.92 3.94
CA VAL A 107 11.07 -11.99 3.90
C VAL A 107 12.33 -12.66 4.47
N SER A 108 12.23 -13.33 5.61
CA SER A 108 13.37 -14.03 6.24
C SER A 108 13.98 -15.12 5.35
N ARG A 109 13.15 -15.81 4.54
CA ARG A 109 13.61 -16.83 3.58
C ARG A 109 14.22 -16.16 2.34
N LEU A 110 13.56 -15.14 1.82
CA LEU A 110 14.00 -14.38 0.66
C LEU A 110 15.31 -13.63 0.90
N MET A 111 15.54 -13.10 2.11
CA MET A 111 16.82 -12.48 2.47
C MET A 111 17.99 -13.46 2.35
N ARG A 112 17.80 -14.72 2.77
CA ARG A 112 18.84 -15.76 2.63
C ARG A 112 19.06 -16.10 1.16
N TYR A 113 17.96 -16.32 0.43
CA TYR A 113 18.01 -16.56 -1.01
C TYR A 113 18.77 -15.46 -1.76
N TYR A 114 18.44 -14.18 -1.52
CA TYR A 114 19.08 -13.05 -2.19
C TYR A 114 20.51 -12.77 -1.74
N LYS A 115 20.87 -13.14 -0.51
CA LYS A 115 22.25 -13.04 -0.04
C LYS A 115 23.16 -14.06 -0.73
N ASP A 116 22.65 -15.26 -0.98
CA ASP A 116 23.42 -16.38 -1.54
C ASP A 116 23.39 -16.43 -3.08
N ALA A 117 22.34 -15.92 -3.71
CA ALA A 117 22.13 -16.01 -5.16
C ALA A 117 22.94 -15.01 -6.02
N GLY A 118 23.74 -14.11 -5.42
CA GLY A 118 24.47 -13.06 -6.15
C GLY A 118 23.55 -12.01 -6.77
N PRO A 119 24.06 -11.10 -7.64
CA PRO A 119 23.23 -10.07 -8.28
C PRO A 119 22.29 -10.72 -9.30
N ILE A 120 21.13 -11.16 -8.83
CA ILE A 120 19.98 -11.45 -9.67
C ILE A 120 19.65 -10.13 -10.37
N GLY A 121 19.68 -10.15 -11.71
CA GLY A 121 19.48 -8.97 -12.56
C GLY A 121 18.31 -8.11 -12.09
N GLU A 122 18.42 -6.79 -12.29
CA GLU A 122 17.51 -5.75 -11.81
C GLU A 122 16.04 -6.18 -11.87
N ILE A 123 15.53 -6.72 -10.77
CA ILE A 123 14.10 -6.87 -10.58
C ILE A 123 13.63 -5.47 -10.23
N SER A 124 12.86 -4.85 -11.12
CA SER A 124 12.30 -3.52 -10.97
C SER A 124 11.86 -3.31 -9.53
N THR A 125 12.44 -2.31 -8.85
CA THR A 125 11.89 -1.82 -7.58
C THR A 125 10.38 -1.70 -7.75
N PRO A 126 9.56 -2.21 -6.81
CA PRO A 126 8.12 -2.03 -6.92
C PRO A 126 7.91 -0.54 -7.05
N SER A 127 7.43 -0.17 -8.25
CA SER A 127 7.00 1.19 -8.52
C SER A 127 6.09 1.57 -7.36
N THR A 128 6.24 2.80 -6.88
CA THR A 128 5.38 3.48 -5.89
C THR A 128 3.92 3.56 -6.37
N ALA A 129 3.33 2.42 -6.71
CA ALA A 129 1.93 2.22 -6.93
C ALA A 129 1.31 2.23 -5.53
N THR A 130 0.77 3.39 -5.19
CA THR A 130 -0.31 3.61 -4.23
C THR A 130 -1.05 2.30 -3.93
N PHE A 131 -0.81 1.74 -2.75
CA PHE A 131 -1.56 0.61 -2.24
C PHE A 131 -2.99 1.07 -2.00
N GLU A 132 -3.84 0.73 -2.95
CA GLU A 132 -5.28 0.87 -2.86
C GLU A 132 -5.85 -0.29 -2.03
N SER A 133 -6.78 0.04 -1.11
CA SER A 133 -7.52 -0.92 -0.27
C SER A 133 -8.16 -2.03 -1.13
N PRO A 134 -8.42 -3.25 -0.62
CA PRO A 134 -9.14 -4.28 -1.36
C PRO A 134 -10.45 -3.77 -1.99
N ARG A 135 -11.14 -2.85 -1.32
CA ARG A 135 -12.30 -2.14 -1.89
C ARG A 135 -11.94 -1.29 -3.11
N GLN A 136 -10.84 -0.55 -3.05
CA GLN A 136 -10.36 0.25 -4.19
C GLN A 136 -9.83 -0.62 -5.32
N VAL A 137 -9.23 -1.79 -5.05
CA VAL A 137 -8.86 -2.76 -6.10
C VAL A 137 -10.11 -3.32 -6.79
N GLU A 138 -11.15 -3.63 -6.02
CA GLU A 138 -12.43 -4.09 -6.55
C GLU A 138 -13.12 -2.98 -7.37
N ILE A 139 -13.11 -1.74 -6.88
CA ILE A 139 -13.66 -0.59 -7.61
C ILE A 139 -12.80 -0.23 -8.83
N SER A 140 -11.47 -0.34 -8.77
CA SER A 140 -10.54 -0.17 -9.89
C SER A 140 -10.74 -1.25 -10.96
N LYS A 141 -11.10 -2.48 -10.55
CA LYS A 141 -11.46 -3.57 -11.47
C LYS A 141 -12.81 -3.31 -12.13
N VAL A 142 -13.79 -2.80 -11.39
CA VAL A 142 -15.10 -2.38 -11.92
C VAL A 142 -14.95 -1.16 -12.84
N ALA A 143 -14.13 -0.18 -12.49
CA ALA A 143 -13.85 1.02 -13.28
C ALA A 143 -13.09 0.70 -14.57
N LYS A 144 -12.13 -0.24 -14.54
CA LYS A 144 -11.45 -0.76 -15.74
C LYS A 144 -12.36 -1.63 -16.62
N SER A 145 -13.41 -2.23 -16.05
CA SER A 145 -14.37 -3.07 -16.78
C SER A 145 -15.59 -2.29 -17.30
N GLN A 146 -15.76 -1.03 -16.89
CA GLN A 146 -16.81 -0.17 -17.41
C GLN A 146 -16.35 0.51 -18.70
N ASN A 147 -17.03 0.18 -19.79
CA ASN A 147 -16.94 0.97 -21.03
C ASN A 147 -17.65 2.31 -20.80
N PHE A 148 -16.88 3.33 -20.42
CA PHE A 148 -17.38 4.68 -20.33
C PHE A 148 -17.83 5.19 -21.70
N LYS A 149 -18.89 6.01 -21.72
CA LYS A 149 -19.34 6.71 -22.92
C LYS A 149 -19.26 8.21 -22.73
N VAL A 150 -18.91 8.93 -23.79
CA VAL A 150 -19.08 10.39 -23.83
C VAL A 150 -20.54 10.71 -23.54
N ASP A 151 -20.78 11.78 -22.78
CA ASP A 151 -22.07 12.21 -22.26
C ASP A 151 -22.69 11.39 -21.12
N GLN A 152 -22.03 10.32 -20.64
CA GLN A 152 -22.47 9.59 -19.46
C GLN A 152 -22.35 10.44 -18.19
N ILE A 153 -23.37 10.36 -17.32
CA ILE A 153 -23.40 11.03 -16.02
C ILE A 153 -22.98 10.02 -14.94
N LEU A 154 -22.06 10.43 -14.07
CA LEU A 154 -21.54 9.65 -12.96
C LEU A 154 -21.60 10.47 -11.67
N GLU A 155 -21.77 9.78 -10.55
CA GLU A 155 -21.57 10.41 -9.23
C GLU A 155 -20.08 10.55 -8.94
N ALA A 156 -19.71 11.72 -8.40
CA ALA A 156 -18.35 12.03 -8.01
C ALA A 156 -18.32 12.80 -6.70
N THR A 157 -17.29 12.55 -5.89
CA THR A 157 -17.05 13.29 -4.66
C THR A 157 -16.05 14.41 -4.92
N VAL A 158 -16.36 15.62 -4.48
CA VAL A 158 -15.41 16.74 -4.51
C VAL A 158 -14.36 16.52 -3.43
N THR A 159 -13.12 16.25 -3.82
CA THR A 159 -12.03 15.95 -2.87
C THR A 159 -11.14 17.14 -2.56
N LYS A 160 -11.08 18.12 -3.47
CA LYS A 160 -10.25 19.32 -3.30
C LYS A 160 -10.72 20.47 -4.15
N ILE A 161 -10.75 21.69 -3.61
CA ILE A 161 -11.03 22.91 -4.36
C ILE A 161 -9.84 23.87 -4.22
N ASN A 162 -9.29 24.33 -5.34
CA ASN A 162 -8.19 25.30 -5.37
C ASN A 162 -8.50 26.44 -6.36
N GLY A 163 -9.08 27.52 -5.86
CA GLY A 163 -9.57 28.62 -6.68
C GLY A 163 -10.70 28.16 -7.60
N ASN A 164 -10.46 28.21 -8.93
CA ASN A 164 -11.41 27.73 -9.93
C ASN A 164 -11.18 26.29 -10.38
N LYS A 165 -10.28 25.55 -9.72
CA LYS A 165 -10.02 24.13 -10.03
C LYS A 165 -10.65 23.24 -8.99
N VAL A 166 -11.41 22.25 -9.43
CA VAL A 166 -12.11 21.30 -8.57
C VAL A 166 -11.63 19.90 -8.90
N THR A 167 -11.29 19.11 -7.89
CA THR A 167 -10.88 17.71 -8.05
C THR A 167 -12.02 16.80 -7.69
N TYR A 168 -12.47 16.02 -8.66
CA TYR A 168 -13.53 15.04 -8.55
C TYR A 168 -12.94 13.65 -8.39
N GLU A 169 -13.47 12.87 -7.46
CA GLU A 169 -13.21 11.45 -7.30
C GLU A 169 -14.42 10.67 -7.78
N ILE A 170 -14.27 9.99 -8.92
CA ILE A 170 -15.29 9.17 -9.57
C ILE A 170 -14.99 7.71 -9.21
N LEU A 171 -16.00 6.97 -8.77
CA LEU A 171 -15.85 5.57 -8.37
C LEU A 171 -14.67 5.38 -7.38
N GLY A 172 -14.47 6.29 -6.42
CA GLY A 172 -13.47 6.16 -5.34
C GLY A 172 -11.99 6.00 -5.74
N THR A 173 -11.67 6.16 -7.03
CA THR A 173 -10.37 5.77 -7.61
C THR A 173 -9.92 6.76 -8.69
N ILE A 174 -10.82 7.20 -9.56
CA ILE A 174 -10.50 8.10 -10.66
C ILE A 174 -10.54 9.55 -10.15
N LYS A 175 -9.38 10.17 -10.01
CA LYS A 175 -9.25 11.59 -9.63
C LYS A 175 -8.99 12.47 -10.85
N LEU A 176 -9.89 13.41 -11.11
CA LEU A 176 -9.78 14.37 -12.21
C LEU A 176 -9.91 15.79 -11.69
N THR A 177 -8.93 16.63 -12.01
CA THR A 177 -8.96 18.05 -11.67
C THR A 177 -9.43 18.85 -12.88
N GLU A 178 -10.58 19.50 -12.75
CA GLU A 178 -11.22 20.27 -13.80
C GLU A 178 -11.32 21.74 -13.44
N LYS A 179 -11.29 22.60 -14.47
CA LYS A 179 -11.44 24.04 -14.29
C LYS A 179 -12.91 24.43 -14.34
N GLU A 180 -13.49 24.74 -13.18
CA GLU A 180 -14.90 25.08 -12.99
C GLU A 180 -15.07 26.56 -12.64
N ALA A 181 -14.88 27.45 -13.62
CA ALA A 181 -14.84 28.90 -13.42
C ALA A 181 -16.09 29.51 -12.77
N LYS A 182 -17.27 28.90 -12.96
CA LYS A 182 -18.54 29.41 -12.41
C LYS A 182 -19.08 28.56 -11.25
N LYS A 183 -18.76 27.27 -11.24
CA LYS A 183 -19.32 26.30 -10.28
C LYS A 183 -18.40 26.05 -9.09
N ALA A 184 -17.10 26.31 -9.20
CA ALA A 184 -16.15 26.05 -8.11
C ALA A 184 -16.52 26.74 -6.79
N SER A 185 -17.10 27.95 -6.85
CA SER A 185 -17.54 28.70 -5.67
C SER A 185 -18.82 28.16 -5.02
N LEU A 186 -19.56 27.29 -5.69
CA LEU A 186 -20.81 26.69 -5.21
C LEU A 186 -20.60 25.28 -4.63
N LEU A 187 -19.41 24.72 -4.78
CA LEU A 187 -19.07 23.38 -4.36
C LEU A 187 -18.33 23.37 -3.03
N GLN A 188 -18.49 22.30 -2.26
CA GLN A 188 -17.78 22.09 -1.00
C GLN A 188 -16.97 20.79 -1.03
N GLU A 189 -15.84 20.76 -0.33
CA GLU A 189 -15.06 19.52 -0.17
C GLU A 189 -15.87 18.48 0.62
N GLY A 190 -15.89 17.24 0.14
CA GLY A 190 -16.72 16.15 0.64
C GLY A 190 -18.12 16.08 0.04
N GLN A 191 -18.54 17.05 -0.77
CA GLN A 191 -19.85 17.03 -1.44
C GLN A 191 -19.88 16.01 -2.58
N THR A 192 -20.95 15.21 -2.64
CA THR A 192 -21.27 14.36 -3.80
C THR A 192 -22.01 15.18 -4.85
N VAL A 193 -21.55 15.12 -6.09
CA VAL A 193 -22.14 15.81 -7.25
C VAL A 193 -22.20 14.89 -8.46
N GLN A 194 -23.01 15.28 -9.45
CA GLN A 194 -23.06 14.61 -10.73
C GLN A 194 -22.10 15.26 -11.72
N VAL A 195 -21.25 14.46 -12.35
CA VAL A 195 -20.33 14.90 -13.40
C VAL A 195 -20.62 14.18 -14.69
N LYS A 196 -20.56 14.92 -15.79
CA LYS A 196 -20.76 14.41 -17.15
C LYS A 196 -19.41 14.21 -17.82
N ILE A 197 -19.22 13.05 -18.46
CA ILE A 197 -18.01 12.76 -19.25
C ILE A 197 -18.01 13.61 -20.52
N VAL A 198 -16.98 14.45 -20.66
CA VAL A 198 -16.79 15.33 -21.83
C VAL A 198 -15.89 14.67 -22.86
N SER A 199 -14.85 13.97 -22.42
CA SER A 199 -13.96 13.27 -23.34
C SER A 199 -13.35 12.03 -22.73
N LEU A 200 -13.04 11.05 -23.58
CA LEU A 200 -12.31 9.83 -23.27
C LEU A 200 -10.93 9.87 -23.94
N ARG A 201 -10.00 9.07 -23.45
CA ARG A 201 -8.71 8.81 -24.08
C ARG A 201 -8.83 7.63 -25.04
N ASP A 202 -7.79 7.39 -25.85
CA ASP A 202 -7.74 6.29 -26.81
C ASP A 202 -7.79 4.89 -26.15
N ASP A 203 -7.45 4.81 -24.85
CA ASP A 203 -7.55 3.61 -24.02
C ASP A 203 -8.93 3.41 -23.37
N GLY A 204 -9.91 4.27 -23.66
CA GLY A 204 -11.26 4.22 -23.09
C GLY A 204 -11.40 4.85 -21.70
N SER A 205 -10.32 5.34 -21.09
CA SER A 205 -10.37 6.01 -19.79
C SER A 205 -10.88 7.44 -19.88
N ILE A 206 -11.42 7.97 -18.78
CA ILE A 206 -11.98 9.33 -18.72
C ILE A 206 -10.85 10.35 -18.82
N LYS A 207 -10.91 11.21 -19.84
CA LYS A 207 -9.95 12.30 -20.04
C LYS A 207 -10.40 13.59 -19.35
N SER A 208 -11.69 13.93 -19.46
CA SER A 208 -12.23 15.12 -18.82
C SER A 208 -13.72 15.00 -18.47
N VAL A 209 -14.12 15.68 -17.42
CA VAL A 209 -15.51 15.74 -16.94
C VAL A 209 -15.98 17.17 -16.70
N LYS A 210 -17.29 17.36 -16.57
CA LYS A 210 -17.89 18.66 -16.24
C LYS A 210 -19.02 18.48 -15.24
N CYS A 211 -19.07 19.33 -14.22
CA CYS A 211 -20.14 19.27 -13.22
C CYS A 211 -21.50 19.61 -13.84
N VAL A 212 -22.45 18.70 -13.67
CA VAL A 212 -23.87 18.93 -13.97
C VAL A 212 -24.48 19.67 -12.78
N ASP A 213 -25.52 20.47 -13.03
CA ASP A 213 -26.28 21.14 -11.96
C ASP A 213 -27.16 20.16 -11.19
#